data_AF-A0A1D2QBG5-F1
#
_entry.id   AF-A0A1D2QBG5-F1
#
_cell.length_a   1.000
_cell.length_b   1.000
_cell.length_c   1.000
_cell.angle_alpha   90.00
_cell.angle_beta   90.00
_cell.angle_gamma   90.00
#
_symmetry.space_group_name_H-M   'P 1'
#
loop_
_entity.id
_entity.type
_entity.pdbx_description
1 polymer ?
#
loop_
_entity_poly.entity_id
_entity_poly.type
_entity_poly.pdbx_seq_one_letter_code
_entity_poly.pdbx_strand_id
1 'polypeptide(L)'
;MWEGNPTRRGVLRFGAVAAGVGVAGSSVRRTESDADCLSGDRGTNDEADAPVDVRGAIYFPSRAYNTFQMWHGYDPDVIERDLCYASRINLNALRVWLSFETWRREPLRFGLRLEHFLTTAANHGLRVLLGIFEGIGLNPTERQLQNTDPLTARPVFSPSQEIMKQRARWHLPRRFIRWFMERHRDDSRLLAIELMNEPGWKSWKMRFARAMFRTLADQRGRVPLSVGSTNIPNNRNYRTWGSEVYQCHKNFAHTEGQY
;
A
#
# COMPACT_ATOMS: atom_id res chain seq x y z
N MET A 1 -35.71 8.64 -57.91
CA MET A 1 -34.36 8.36 -58.45
C MET A 1 -33.56 7.82 -57.27
N TRP A 2 -33.29 6.51 -57.28
CA TRP A 2 -32.51 5.69 -56.32
C TRP A 2 -33.05 5.59 -54.87
N GLU A 3 -33.75 4.52 -54.45
CA GLU A 3 -33.38 3.09 -54.25
C GLU A 3 -32.21 2.90 -53.25
N GLY A 4 -32.27 2.07 -52.20
CA GLY A 4 -33.23 1.02 -51.87
C GLY A 4 -33.18 0.51 -50.42
N ASN A 5 -34.23 -0.25 -50.08
CA ASN A 5 -34.35 -1.23 -48.99
C ASN A 5 -33.61 -2.54 -49.45
N PRO A 6 -33.40 -3.65 -48.68
CA PRO A 6 -34.09 -4.06 -47.45
C PRO A 6 -33.31 -4.92 -46.40
N THR A 7 -33.96 -5.12 -45.23
CA THR A 7 -34.07 -6.34 -44.39
C THR A 7 -32.86 -7.27 -44.12
N ARG A 8 -32.66 -7.68 -42.86
CA ARG A 8 -33.09 -9.00 -42.32
C ARG A 8 -32.70 -9.22 -40.85
N ARG A 9 -33.57 -9.98 -40.17
CA ARG A 9 -33.51 -10.52 -38.80
C ARG A 9 -32.49 -11.66 -38.66
N GLY A 10 -32.03 -11.90 -37.43
CA GLY A 10 -31.81 -13.26 -36.89
C GLY A 10 -30.69 -13.35 -35.83
N VAL A 11 -31.02 -13.51 -34.55
CA VAL A 11 -31.07 -14.76 -33.74
C VAL A 11 -29.74 -15.06 -32.99
N LEU A 12 -29.84 -15.13 -31.66
CA LEU A 12 -28.85 -15.66 -30.70
C LEU A 12 -28.45 -17.11 -30.99
N ARG A 13 -27.22 -17.51 -30.66
CA ARG A 13 -26.93 -18.83 -30.08
C ARG A 13 -25.64 -18.82 -29.23
N PHE A 14 -25.78 -19.34 -28.01
CA PHE A 14 -24.70 -19.83 -27.15
C PHE A 14 -24.07 -21.10 -27.73
N GLY A 15 -22.81 -21.35 -27.38
CA GLY A 15 -22.16 -22.65 -27.55
C GLY A 15 -20.78 -22.69 -26.91
N ALA A 16 -20.66 -23.42 -25.80
CA ALA A 16 -19.40 -23.86 -25.20
C ALA A 16 -19.10 -25.30 -25.65
N VAL A 17 -17.83 -25.65 -25.90
CA VAL A 17 -17.31 -27.04 -25.86
C VAL A 17 -15.82 -27.02 -25.48
N ALA A 18 -15.41 -28.05 -24.74
CA ALA A 18 -14.13 -28.25 -24.07
C ALA A 18 -13.15 -29.18 -24.82
N ALA A 19 -11.89 -29.14 -24.35
CA ALA A 19 -10.88 -30.21 -24.20
C ALA A 19 -10.23 -30.89 -25.43
N GLY A 20 -8.90 -31.05 -25.33
CA GLY A 20 -8.10 -32.01 -26.12
C GLY A 20 -6.58 -31.85 -25.92
N VAL A 21 -5.94 -32.85 -25.29
CA VAL A 21 -4.49 -33.01 -25.09
C VAL A 21 -3.92 -33.97 -26.13
N GLY A 22 -2.67 -33.79 -26.59
CA GLY A 22 -1.93 -34.78 -27.39
C GLY A 22 -0.47 -34.38 -27.64
N VAL A 23 0.44 -35.36 -27.55
CA VAL A 23 1.90 -35.24 -27.37
C VAL A 23 2.67 -35.97 -28.49
N ALA A 24 3.90 -35.49 -28.75
CA ALA A 24 5.12 -36.19 -29.25
C ALA A 24 5.44 -36.40 -30.75
N GLY A 25 6.76 -36.24 -31.01
CA GLY A 25 7.56 -36.81 -32.12
C GLY A 25 7.96 -35.77 -33.18
N SER A 26 9.19 -35.65 -33.67
CA SER A 26 10.43 -36.41 -33.53
C SER A 26 11.60 -35.64 -34.19
N SER A 27 12.81 -36.06 -33.84
CA SER A 27 14.15 -35.55 -34.20
C SER A 27 14.50 -35.42 -35.69
N VAL A 28 15.29 -34.38 -36.02
CA VAL A 28 16.29 -34.42 -37.10
C VAL A 28 17.55 -33.68 -36.63
N ARG A 29 18.70 -34.38 -36.67
CA ARG A 29 20.04 -33.78 -36.56
C ARG A 29 20.52 -33.34 -37.94
N ARG A 30 21.08 -32.13 -38.06
CA ARG A 30 22.03 -31.73 -39.10
C ARG A 30 23.19 -30.99 -38.45
N THR A 31 24.39 -31.33 -38.91
CA THR A 31 25.70 -30.87 -38.43
C THR A 31 26.09 -29.52 -39.01
N GLU A 32 26.62 -28.70 -38.10
CA GLU A 32 27.57 -27.56 -38.16
C GLU A 32 28.02 -26.95 -39.51
N SER A 33 27.95 -25.61 -39.57
CA SER A 33 29.11 -24.78 -39.91
C SER A 33 28.96 -23.39 -39.28
N ASP A 34 30.03 -22.94 -38.64
CA ASP A 34 30.16 -21.78 -37.75
C ASP A 34 29.79 -20.40 -38.35
N ALA A 35 29.00 -19.65 -37.60
CA ALA A 35 29.08 -18.20 -37.54
C ALA A 35 28.64 -17.75 -36.13
N ASP A 36 29.68 -17.55 -35.32
CA ASP A 36 29.67 -17.10 -33.94
C ASP A 36 29.07 -15.69 -33.81
N CYS A 37 28.09 -15.56 -32.91
CA CYS A 37 27.65 -14.33 -32.24
C CYS A 37 26.69 -14.72 -31.12
N LEU A 38 27.26 -15.34 -30.08
CA LEU A 38 26.80 -15.33 -28.68
C LEU A 38 25.28 -15.23 -28.50
N SER A 39 24.64 -16.39 -28.48
CA SER A 39 23.33 -16.64 -27.88
C SER A 39 23.37 -16.30 -26.38
N GLY A 40 23.18 -15.03 -26.06
CA GLY A 40 22.73 -14.59 -24.76
C GLY A 40 21.20 -14.72 -24.69
N ASP A 41 20.68 -15.94 -24.65
CA ASP A 41 19.33 -16.17 -24.13
C ASP A 41 19.38 -15.94 -22.61
N ARG A 42 19.49 -14.66 -22.22
CA ARG A 42 18.87 -14.23 -20.97
C ARG A 42 17.42 -14.05 -21.37
N GLY A 43 16.57 -15.01 -21.02
CA GLY A 43 15.17 -14.73 -20.81
C GLY A 43 15.09 -13.60 -19.80
N THR A 44 15.11 -12.36 -20.29
CA THR A 44 14.71 -11.21 -19.53
C THR A 44 13.23 -11.46 -19.32
N ASN A 45 12.84 -11.72 -18.08
CA ASN A 45 11.44 -11.63 -17.70
C ASN A 45 11.05 -10.16 -17.91
N ASP A 46 10.78 -9.75 -19.14
CA ASP A 46 10.42 -8.37 -19.49
C ASP A 46 9.14 -7.95 -18.74
N GLU A 47 8.32 -8.94 -18.34
CA GLU A 47 7.16 -8.78 -17.47
C GLU A 47 7.51 -8.50 -16.00
N ALA A 48 8.67 -8.98 -15.51
CA ALA A 48 9.14 -8.75 -14.14
C ALA A 48 9.85 -7.41 -13.96
N ASP A 49 10.44 -6.85 -15.03
CA ASP A 49 11.09 -5.54 -15.04
C ASP A 49 10.17 -4.40 -15.55
N ALA A 50 8.95 -4.72 -15.97
CA ALA A 50 7.97 -3.72 -16.36
C ALA A 50 7.60 -2.79 -15.19
N PRO A 51 7.42 -1.48 -15.42
CA PRO A 51 6.94 -0.56 -14.39
C PRO A 51 5.60 -1.04 -13.82
N VAL A 52 5.51 -1.12 -12.49
CA VAL A 52 4.25 -1.43 -11.82
C VAL A 52 3.28 -0.27 -12.04
N ASP A 53 2.16 -0.52 -12.73
CA ASP A 53 1.08 0.46 -12.87
C ASP A 53 0.41 0.73 -11.51
N VAL A 54 0.61 1.92 -10.96
CA VAL A 54 0.03 2.35 -9.69
C VAL A 54 -0.82 3.60 -9.90
N ARG A 55 -2.13 3.43 -9.80
CA ARG A 55 -3.17 4.47 -9.85
C ARG A 55 -3.76 4.56 -8.45
N GLY A 56 -3.11 5.37 -7.63
CA GLY A 56 -3.29 5.36 -6.18
C GLY A 56 -4.01 6.59 -5.62
N ALA A 57 -4.60 6.43 -4.43
CA ALA A 57 -5.05 7.53 -3.58
C ALA A 57 -4.67 7.30 -2.12
N ILE A 58 -4.48 8.38 -1.36
CA ILE A 58 -4.48 8.31 0.11
C ILE A 58 -5.93 8.19 0.57
N TYR A 59 -6.23 7.24 1.44
CA TYR A 59 -7.59 7.01 1.90
C TYR A 59 -7.78 7.30 3.39
N PHE A 60 -8.78 8.12 3.67
CA PHE A 60 -9.46 8.27 4.96
C PHE A 60 -10.97 8.23 4.70
N PRO A 61 -11.77 7.55 5.53
CA PRO A 61 -13.23 7.64 5.41
C PRO A 61 -13.67 9.08 5.69
N SER A 62 -14.73 9.53 5.01
CA SER A 62 -15.27 10.90 5.09
C SER A 62 -15.50 11.49 6.49
N ARG A 63 -15.59 10.63 7.52
CA ARG A 63 -15.83 11.02 8.92
C ARG A 63 -14.57 11.08 9.78
N ALA A 64 -13.40 10.72 9.24
CA ALA A 64 -12.14 10.64 9.97
C ALA A 64 -11.17 11.74 9.53
N TYR A 65 -10.67 12.47 10.51
CA TYR A 65 -9.61 13.48 10.37
C TYR A 65 -8.22 12.93 10.72
N ASN A 66 -8.17 11.75 11.33
CA ASN A 66 -6.94 11.09 11.71
C ASN A 66 -7.10 9.56 11.74
N THR A 67 -5.97 8.85 11.84
CA THR A 67 -5.95 7.38 11.77
C THR A 67 -6.65 6.73 12.96
N PHE A 68 -6.63 7.37 14.14
CA PHE A 68 -7.38 6.85 15.28
C PHE A 68 -8.88 6.85 15.02
N GLN A 69 -9.44 7.94 14.49
CA GLN A 69 -10.87 8.01 14.18
C GLN A 69 -11.28 6.96 13.15
N MET A 70 -10.47 6.78 12.09
CA MET A 70 -10.70 5.74 11.08
C MET A 70 -10.80 4.34 11.69
N TRP A 71 -9.86 3.97 12.57
CA TRP A 71 -9.77 2.60 13.06
C TRP A 71 -10.59 2.36 14.33
N HIS A 72 -10.77 3.34 15.21
CA HIS A 72 -11.57 3.21 16.42
C HIS A 72 -13.07 3.33 16.11
N GLY A 73 -13.44 4.29 15.25
CA GLY A 73 -14.79 4.48 14.71
C GLY A 73 -15.05 3.74 13.39
N TYR A 74 -14.37 2.62 13.18
CA TYR A 74 -14.44 1.85 11.94
C TYR A 74 -15.88 1.41 11.63
N ASP A 75 -16.32 1.73 10.42
CA ASP A 75 -17.67 1.46 9.90
C ASP A 75 -17.54 0.67 8.58
N PRO A 76 -17.85 -0.65 8.58
CA PRO A 76 -17.64 -1.49 7.41
C PRO A 76 -18.44 -1.04 6.20
N ASP A 77 -19.66 -0.53 6.38
CA ASP A 77 -20.54 -0.08 5.29
C ASP A 77 -19.94 1.15 4.58
N VAL A 78 -19.34 2.06 5.35
CA VAL A 78 -18.62 3.21 4.79
C VAL A 78 -17.38 2.77 4.01
N ILE A 79 -16.61 1.81 4.54
CA ILE A 79 -15.43 1.28 3.85
C ILE A 79 -15.84 0.62 2.53
N GLU A 80 -16.82 -0.29 2.55
CA GLU A 80 -17.29 -0.99 1.34
C GLU A 80 -17.78 -0.01 0.27
N ARG A 81 -18.58 0.99 0.66
CA ARG A 81 -19.03 2.05 -0.25
C ARG A 81 -17.86 2.82 -0.85
N ASP A 82 -16.93 3.30 -0.02
CA ASP A 82 -15.83 4.14 -0.47
C ASP A 82 -14.87 3.37 -1.38
N LEU A 83 -14.59 2.09 -1.08
CA LEU A 83 -13.73 1.22 -1.91
C LEU A 83 -14.42 0.83 -3.23
N CYS A 84 -15.75 0.70 -3.24
CA CYS A 84 -16.50 0.60 -4.48
C CYS A 84 -16.31 1.84 -5.37
N TYR A 85 -16.36 3.05 -4.79
CA TYR A 85 -16.10 4.28 -5.55
C TYR A 85 -14.68 4.33 -6.11
N ALA A 86 -13.67 3.96 -5.31
CA ALA A 86 -12.28 3.89 -5.77
C ALA A 86 -12.12 3.02 -7.03
N SER A 87 -12.78 1.86 -7.05
CA SER A 87 -12.79 0.97 -8.22
C SER A 87 -13.47 1.60 -9.44
N ARG A 88 -14.61 2.28 -9.25
CA ARG A 88 -15.35 2.96 -10.34
C ARG A 88 -14.58 4.09 -11.00
N ILE A 89 -13.70 4.77 -10.25
CA ILE A 89 -12.79 5.79 -10.80
C ILE A 89 -11.44 5.21 -11.22
N ASN A 90 -11.34 3.89 -11.37
CA ASN A 90 -10.20 3.17 -11.92
C ASN A 90 -8.91 3.26 -11.07
N LEU A 91 -9.04 3.40 -9.75
CA LEU A 91 -7.90 3.21 -8.85
C LEU A 91 -7.57 1.71 -8.74
N ASN A 92 -6.28 1.40 -8.56
CA ASN A 92 -5.80 0.03 -8.28
C ASN A 92 -4.97 -0.06 -6.99
N ALA A 93 -4.77 1.06 -6.30
CA ALA A 93 -3.99 1.10 -5.08
C ALA A 93 -4.52 2.14 -4.09
N LEU A 94 -4.33 1.87 -2.80
CA LEU A 94 -4.58 2.83 -1.72
C LEU A 94 -3.39 2.94 -0.79
N ARG A 95 -3.17 4.12 -0.25
CA ARG A 95 -2.24 4.37 0.84
C ARG A 95 -3.00 4.71 2.12
N VAL A 96 -2.75 3.94 3.17
CA VAL A 96 -3.45 4.04 4.46
C VAL A 96 -2.45 3.82 5.59
N TRP A 97 -2.66 4.46 6.75
CA TRP A 97 -1.85 4.24 7.94
C TRP A 97 -2.65 3.60 9.06
N LEU A 98 -1.98 2.72 9.81
CA LEU A 98 -2.49 2.11 11.02
C LEU A 98 -2.50 3.11 12.19
N SER A 99 -3.28 2.77 13.22
CA SER A 99 -3.31 3.52 14.49
C SER A 99 -2.78 2.65 15.62
N PHE A 100 -1.55 2.94 16.06
CA PHE A 100 -0.95 2.37 17.26
C PHE A 100 -1.84 2.63 18.49
N GLU A 101 -2.50 3.79 18.55
CA GLU A 101 -3.34 4.16 19.68
C GLU A 101 -4.64 3.36 19.71
N THR A 102 -5.24 3.07 18.55
CA THR A 102 -6.39 2.15 18.48
C THR A 102 -5.97 0.73 18.82
N TRP A 103 -4.87 0.24 18.27
CA TRP A 103 -4.35 -1.10 18.56
C TRP A 103 -4.05 -1.29 20.05
N ARG A 104 -3.52 -0.26 20.74
CA ARG A 104 -3.28 -0.33 22.18
C ARG A 104 -4.55 -0.47 23.01
N ARG A 105 -5.66 0.13 22.57
CA ARG A 105 -6.95 0.04 23.26
C ARG A 105 -7.64 -1.29 22.98
N GLU A 106 -7.65 -1.73 21.72
CA GLU A 106 -8.50 -2.84 21.27
C GLU A 106 -7.79 -3.72 20.21
N PRO A 107 -6.69 -4.42 20.55
CA PRO A 107 -5.83 -5.07 19.54
C PRO A 107 -6.53 -6.16 18.73
N LEU A 108 -7.46 -6.91 19.35
CA LEU A 108 -8.24 -7.95 18.67
C LEU A 108 -9.23 -7.35 17.66
N ARG A 109 -10.02 -6.35 18.08
CA ARG A 109 -10.96 -5.65 17.20
C ARG A 109 -10.24 -4.91 16.08
N PHE A 110 -9.11 -4.29 16.39
CA PHE A 110 -8.27 -3.63 15.39
C PHE A 110 -7.79 -4.62 14.31
N GLY A 111 -7.37 -5.83 14.68
CA GLY A 111 -7.02 -6.88 13.74
C GLY A 111 -8.19 -7.29 12.83
N LEU A 112 -9.38 -7.50 13.40
CA LEU A 112 -10.58 -7.85 12.61
C LEU A 112 -10.95 -6.74 11.61
N ARG A 113 -10.85 -5.48 12.01
CA ARG A 113 -11.11 -4.31 11.14
C ARG A 113 -10.08 -4.21 10.01
N LEU A 114 -8.82 -4.49 10.31
CA LEU A 114 -7.76 -4.50 9.29
C LEU A 114 -7.98 -5.62 8.28
N GLU A 115 -8.32 -6.83 8.75
CA GLU A 115 -8.64 -7.95 7.86
C GLU A 115 -9.84 -7.68 6.96
N HIS A 116 -10.90 -7.10 7.52
CA HIS A 116 -12.04 -6.64 6.75
C HIS A 116 -11.60 -5.63 5.67
N PHE A 117 -10.89 -4.57 6.06
CA PHE A 117 -10.42 -3.55 5.14
C PHE A 117 -9.61 -4.12 3.97
N LEU A 118 -8.62 -4.98 4.26
CA LEU A 118 -7.76 -5.57 3.23
C LEU A 118 -8.54 -6.53 2.32
N THR A 119 -9.49 -7.29 2.88
CA THR A 119 -10.36 -8.18 2.10
C THR A 119 -11.27 -7.38 1.17
N THR A 120 -11.91 -6.31 1.66
CA THR A 120 -12.75 -5.43 0.85
C THR A 120 -11.94 -4.75 -0.25
N ALA A 121 -10.73 -4.27 0.05
CA ALA A 121 -9.83 -3.70 -0.95
C ALA A 121 -9.50 -4.70 -2.06
N ALA A 122 -9.11 -5.93 -1.69
CA ALA A 122 -8.80 -6.98 -2.64
C ALA A 122 -10.01 -7.35 -3.53
N ASN A 123 -11.21 -7.43 -2.96
CA ASN A 123 -12.45 -7.69 -3.69
C ASN A 123 -12.78 -6.61 -4.74
N HIS A 124 -12.26 -5.39 -4.56
CA HIS A 124 -12.39 -4.28 -5.50
C HIS A 124 -11.17 -4.10 -6.42
N GLY A 125 -10.24 -5.05 -6.42
CA GLY A 125 -9.02 -4.99 -7.25
C GLY A 125 -7.98 -3.98 -6.77
N LEU A 126 -8.03 -3.58 -5.50
CA LEU A 126 -7.13 -2.61 -4.89
C LEU A 126 -6.04 -3.33 -4.09
N ARG A 127 -4.78 -2.92 -4.29
CA ARG A 127 -3.67 -3.25 -3.37
C ARG A 127 -3.40 -2.12 -2.39
N VAL A 128 -2.86 -2.43 -1.22
CA VAL A 128 -2.66 -1.42 -0.16
C VAL A 128 -1.19 -1.19 0.14
N LEU A 129 -0.72 0.05 0.02
CA LEU A 129 0.50 0.50 0.67
C LEU A 129 0.14 0.89 2.11
N LEU A 130 0.54 0.05 3.06
CA LEU A 130 0.09 0.16 4.44
C LEU A 130 1.19 0.70 5.34
N GLY A 131 0.95 1.86 5.93
CA GLY A 131 1.84 2.55 6.86
C GLY A 131 1.65 2.09 8.31
N ILE A 132 2.73 1.71 9.01
CA ILE A 132 2.66 1.29 10.41
C ILE A 132 2.45 2.50 11.35
N PHE A 133 3.15 3.61 11.09
CA PHE A 133 3.12 4.79 11.96
C PHE A 133 2.77 6.08 11.23
N GLU A 134 1.89 6.88 11.83
CA GLU A 134 1.66 8.26 11.43
C GLU A 134 2.69 9.16 12.14
N GLY A 135 3.46 9.88 11.35
CA GLY A 135 4.57 10.72 11.79
C GLY A 135 4.29 12.22 11.73
N ILE A 136 3.10 12.65 11.35
CA ILE A 136 2.69 14.05 11.20
C ILE A 136 1.49 14.36 12.11
N GLY A 137 1.40 15.60 12.60
CA GLY A 137 0.21 16.09 13.31
C GLY A 137 0.44 16.50 14.77
N LEU A 138 -0.58 16.35 15.60
CA LEU A 138 -0.56 16.69 17.03
C LEU A 138 -0.32 15.45 17.90
N ASN A 139 0.08 15.64 19.16
CA ASN A 139 0.14 14.51 20.09
C ASN A 139 -1.27 13.93 20.35
N PRO A 140 -1.39 12.59 20.46
CA PRO A 140 -2.67 11.90 20.61
C PRO A 140 -3.25 12.01 22.03
N THR A 141 -3.59 13.23 22.45
CA THR A 141 -4.41 13.46 23.66
C THR A 141 -5.87 13.08 23.37
N GLU A 142 -6.67 12.73 24.38
CA GLU A 142 -8.08 12.34 24.16
C GLU A 142 -8.85 13.39 23.36
N ARG A 143 -8.64 14.68 23.65
CA ARG A 143 -9.22 15.78 22.88
C ARG A 143 -8.85 15.72 21.39
N GLN A 144 -7.58 15.49 21.07
CA GLN A 144 -7.12 15.47 19.67
C GLN A 144 -7.54 14.20 18.93
N LEU A 145 -7.63 13.07 19.64
CA LEU A 145 -8.12 11.81 19.08
C LEU A 145 -9.58 11.94 18.62
N GLN A 146 -10.41 12.67 19.37
CA GLN A 146 -11.84 12.83 19.10
C GLN A 146 -12.20 14.14 18.36
N ASN A 147 -11.23 14.99 18.02
CA ASN A 147 -11.53 16.29 17.41
C ASN A 147 -12.07 16.12 15.97
N THR A 148 -13.32 16.55 15.74
CA THR A 148 -13.99 16.52 14.43
C THR A 148 -14.34 17.91 13.90
N ASP A 149 -13.84 18.98 14.53
CA ASP A 149 -14.03 20.33 14.03
C ASP A 149 -13.18 20.54 12.76
N PRO A 150 -13.77 20.81 11.58
CA PRO A 150 -13.03 20.95 10.33
C PRO A 150 -11.90 21.99 10.37
N LEU A 151 -12.00 23.00 11.23
CA LEU A 151 -11.01 24.08 11.32
C LEU A 151 -9.82 23.73 12.22
N THR A 152 -10.04 22.85 13.20
CA THR A 152 -9.03 22.54 14.24
C THR A 152 -8.60 21.08 14.29
N ALA A 153 -9.34 20.18 13.63
CA ALA A 153 -8.97 18.79 13.52
C ALA A 153 -7.69 18.65 12.68
N ARG A 154 -6.80 17.76 13.13
CA ARG A 154 -5.49 17.53 12.53
C ARG A 154 -5.18 16.03 12.56
N PRO A 155 -4.25 15.55 11.71
CA PRO A 155 -3.61 14.27 11.94
C PRO A 155 -3.03 14.19 13.35
N VAL A 156 -2.83 12.97 13.85
CA VAL A 156 -2.18 12.73 15.14
C VAL A 156 -1.00 11.81 14.97
N PHE A 157 0.07 12.09 15.72
CA PHE A 157 1.21 11.18 15.85
C PHE A 157 0.73 9.83 16.39
N SER A 158 1.18 8.76 15.76
CA SER A 158 0.90 7.38 16.17
C SER A 158 2.16 6.54 15.93
N PRO A 159 2.98 6.29 16.98
CA PRO A 159 2.77 6.57 18.40
C PRO A 159 2.95 8.05 18.80
N SER A 160 2.54 8.42 20.01
CA SER A 160 2.83 9.75 20.57
C SER A 160 4.32 10.15 20.53
N GLN A 161 4.60 11.46 20.45
CA GLN A 161 5.99 11.94 20.46
C GLN A 161 6.73 11.58 21.75
N GLU A 162 6.03 11.46 22.88
CA GLU A 162 6.62 11.03 24.16
C GLU A 162 7.25 9.63 24.01
N ILE A 163 6.51 8.70 23.43
CA ILE A 163 7.00 7.34 23.14
C ILE A 163 8.15 7.39 22.14
N MET A 164 8.02 8.17 21.06
CA MET A 164 9.07 8.28 20.04
C MET A 164 10.40 8.80 20.62
N LYS A 165 10.33 9.79 21.53
CA LYS A 165 11.51 10.44 22.13
C LYS A 165 12.16 9.61 23.24
N GLN A 166 11.41 8.75 23.93
CA GLN A 166 11.91 7.95 25.07
C GLN A 166 12.27 6.52 24.66
N ARG A 167 13.57 6.23 24.50
CA ARG A 167 14.07 4.90 24.07
C ARG A 167 13.60 3.75 24.96
N ALA A 168 13.46 3.98 26.27
CA ALA A 168 12.95 2.98 27.20
C ALA A 168 11.54 2.48 26.83
N ARG A 169 10.72 3.33 26.17
CA ARG A 169 9.36 3.00 25.73
C ARG A 169 9.30 2.32 24.37
N TRP A 170 10.41 2.19 23.65
CA TRP A 170 10.42 1.63 22.30
C TRP A 170 10.04 0.15 22.25
N HIS A 171 10.00 -0.55 23.39
CA HIS A 171 9.46 -1.90 23.47
C HIS A 171 7.98 -1.96 23.04
N LEU A 172 7.20 -0.88 23.24
CA LEU A 172 5.79 -0.81 22.86
C LEU A 172 5.57 -0.78 21.32
N PRO A 173 6.13 0.19 20.56
CA PRO A 173 5.99 0.18 19.10
C PRO A 173 6.65 -1.04 18.44
N ARG A 174 7.72 -1.60 19.03
CA ARG A 174 8.29 -2.88 18.56
C ARG A 174 7.31 -4.05 18.67
N ARG A 175 6.52 -4.10 19.76
CA ARG A 175 5.46 -5.11 19.92
C ARG A 175 4.38 -4.96 18.85
N PHE A 176 4.00 -3.71 18.53
CA PHE A 176 3.04 -3.44 17.46
C PHE A 176 3.54 -3.87 16.08
N ILE A 177 4.80 -3.56 15.75
CA ILE A 177 5.43 -4.02 14.51
C ILE A 177 5.40 -5.54 14.41
N ARG A 178 5.84 -6.27 15.45
CA ARG A 178 5.83 -7.74 15.44
C ARG A 178 4.41 -8.30 15.30
N TRP A 179 3.44 -7.74 16.02
CA TRP A 179 2.04 -8.12 15.90
C TRP A 179 1.54 -7.99 14.46
N PHE A 180 1.87 -6.89 13.78
CA PHE A 180 1.48 -6.67 12.40
C PHE A 180 2.22 -7.63 11.44
N MET A 181 3.54 -7.72 11.57
CA MET A 181 4.38 -8.53 10.66
C MET A 181 4.10 -10.02 10.77
N GLU A 182 3.76 -10.53 11.95
CA GLU A 182 3.34 -11.93 12.15
C GLU A 182 2.12 -12.30 11.28
N ARG A 183 1.26 -11.32 10.97
CA ARG A 183 0.02 -11.52 10.21
C ARG A 183 0.17 -11.19 8.73
N HIS A 184 0.93 -10.14 8.39
CA HIS A 184 0.84 -9.50 7.09
C HIS A 184 2.14 -9.41 6.28
N ARG A 185 3.28 -9.91 6.78
CA ARG A 185 4.57 -9.77 6.07
C ARG A 185 4.61 -10.46 4.70
N ASP A 186 3.71 -11.42 4.47
CA ASP A 186 3.59 -12.23 3.25
C ASP A 186 2.22 -12.02 2.56
N ASP A 187 1.47 -10.99 2.95
CA ASP A 187 0.11 -10.73 2.48
C ASP A 187 0.10 -10.11 1.07
N SER A 188 -0.33 -10.89 0.08
CA SER A 188 -0.35 -10.48 -1.33
C SER A 188 -1.31 -9.33 -1.64
N ARG A 189 -2.21 -8.98 -0.71
CA ARG A 189 -3.09 -7.79 -0.81
C ARG A 189 -2.30 -6.49 -0.63
N LEU A 190 -1.09 -6.55 -0.08
CA LEU A 190 -0.25 -5.38 0.18
C LEU A 190 0.69 -5.09 -1.00
N LEU A 191 0.72 -3.82 -1.41
CA LEU A 191 1.69 -3.30 -2.37
C LEU A 191 3.08 -3.13 -1.73
N ALA A 192 3.10 -2.61 -0.50
CA ALA A 192 4.30 -2.43 0.31
C ALA A 192 3.91 -2.20 1.78
N ILE A 193 4.83 -2.49 2.70
CA ILE A 193 4.72 -2.13 4.11
C ILE A 193 5.59 -0.91 4.35
N GLU A 194 4.95 0.23 4.60
CA GLU A 194 5.63 1.48 4.93
C GLU A 194 5.82 1.58 6.45
N LEU A 195 7.05 1.84 6.90
CA LEU A 195 7.27 1.99 8.33
C LEU A 195 6.55 3.22 8.93
N MET A 196 6.77 4.39 8.32
CA MET A 196 6.37 5.66 8.92
C MET A 196 6.18 6.73 7.86
N ASN A 197 5.15 7.56 8.06
CA ASN A 197 4.95 8.80 7.34
C ASN A 197 6.03 9.84 7.68
N GLU A 198 6.83 10.25 6.70
CA GLU A 198 7.75 11.39 6.76
C GLU A 198 8.65 11.50 8.03
N PRO A 199 9.59 10.57 8.26
CA PRO A 199 10.48 10.66 9.41
C PRO A 199 11.55 11.76 9.29
N GLY A 200 11.82 12.26 8.08
CA GLY A 200 12.96 13.11 7.72
C GLY A 200 13.08 14.49 8.38
N TRP A 201 12.03 14.98 9.04
CA TRP A 201 11.98 16.38 9.52
C TRP A 201 12.75 16.66 10.81
N LYS A 202 12.97 15.65 11.67
CA LYS A 202 13.53 15.85 13.02
C LYS A 202 14.49 14.74 13.39
N SER A 203 15.64 15.08 13.97
CA SER A 203 16.68 14.10 14.31
C SER A 203 16.19 13.00 15.27
N TRP A 204 15.38 13.34 16.27
CA TRP A 204 14.79 12.36 17.18
C TRP A 204 13.82 11.41 16.48
N LYS A 205 13.07 11.90 15.47
CA LYS A 205 12.13 11.11 14.68
C LYS A 205 12.89 10.16 13.76
N MET A 206 13.97 10.62 13.12
CA MET A 206 14.87 9.78 12.34
C MET A 206 15.53 8.67 13.19
N ARG A 207 15.96 8.97 14.43
CA ARG A 207 16.48 7.95 15.35
C ARG A 207 15.43 6.90 15.70
N PHE A 208 14.19 7.33 15.98
CA PHE A 208 13.06 6.44 16.22
C PHE A 208 12.77 5.57 15.00
N ALA A 209 12.57 6.19 13.83
CA ALA A 209 12.26 5.49 12.58
C ALA A 209 13.35 4.48 12.22
N ARG A 210 14.63 4.84 12.29
CA ARG A 210 15.73 3.89 12.03
C ARG A 210 15.68 2.68 12.95
N ALA A 211 15.39 2.88 14.24
CA ALA A 211 15.32 1.79 15.20
C ALA A 211 14.09 0.90 15.01
N MET A 212 12.96 1.48 14.62
CA MET A 212 11.75 0.73 14.29
C MET A 212 11.89 0.01 12.95
N PHE A 213 12.57 0.60 11.96
CA PHE A 213 12.86 -0.05 10.69
C PHE A 213 13.68 -1.31 10.86
N ARG A 214 14.67 -1.30 11.78
CA ARG A 214 15.41 -2.52 12.13
C ARG A 214 14.46 -3.61 12.60
N THR A 215 13.56 -3.32 13.53
CA THR A 215 12.56 -4.30 13.99
C THR A 215 11.63 -4.77 12.87
N LEU A 216 11.27 -3.89 11.93
CA LEU A 216 10.47 -4.27 10.76
C LEU A 216 11.26 -5.21 9.82
N ALA A 217 12.51 -4.85 9.52
CA ALA A 217 13.41 -5.62 8.66
C ALA A 217 13.79 -6.98 9.26
N ASP A 218 13.92 -7.07 10.59
CA ASP A 218 14.13 -8.34 11.31
C ASP A 218 12.94 -9.30 11.18
N GLN A 219 11.77 -8.82 10.71
CA GLN A 219 10.55 -9.60 10.49
C GLN A 219 10.18 -9.71 9.01
N ARG A 220 11.11 -9.36 8.10
CA ARG A 220 10.90 -9.32 6.65
C ARG A 220 10.21 -10.58 6.12
N GLY A 221 9.20 -10.37 5.29
CA GLY A 221 8.55 -11.39 4.48
C GLY A 221 8.65 -11.05 3.00
N ARG A 222 7.69 -11.50 2.20
CA ARG A 222 7.61 -11.26 0.75
C ARG A 222 7.18 -9.85 0.38
N VAL A 223 6.41 -9.16 1.23
CA VAL A 223 5.92 -7.80 0.92
C VAL A 223 7.07 -6.80 1.05
N PRO A 224 7.31 -5.95 0.03
CA PRO A 224 8.46 -5.04 0.06
C PRO A 224 8.29 -3.95 1.12
N LEU A 225 9.40 -3.55 1.74
CA LEU A 225 9.43 -2.56 2.80
C LEU A 225 9.70 -1.16 2.25
N SER A 226 9.10 -0.16 2.89
CA SER A 226 9.23 1.25 2.48
C SER A 226 9.32 2.21 3.68
N VAL A 227 9.72 3.45 3.40
CA VAL A 227 9.64 4.58 4.33
C VAL A 227 9.03 5.76 3.58
N GLY A 228 7.98 6.36 4.15
CA GLY A 228 7.34 7.53 3.58
C GLY A 228 8.31 8.71 3.58
N SER A 229 8.56 9.32 2.43
CA SER A 229 9.63 10.29 2.26
C SER A 229 9.12 11.59 1.68
N THR A 230 9.57 12.70 2.23
CA THR A 230 9.22 14.04 1.74
C THR A 230 9.95 14.45 0.47
N ASN A 231 11.06 13.78 0.14
CA ASN A 231 11.84 14.11 -1.06
C ASN A 231 12.68 12.92 -1.51
N ILE A 232 13.14 12.96 -2.75
CA ILE A 232 13.96 11.90 -3.33
C ILE A 232 15.28 11.71 -2.54
N PRO A 233 16.05 12.76 -2.16
CA PRO A 233 17.31 12.59 -1.45
C PRO A 233 17.23 11.79 -0.14
N ASN A 234 16.16 11.94 0.64
CA ASN A 234 15.96 11.21 1.89
C ASN A 234 15.97 9.68 1.70
N ASN A 235 15.58 9.18 0.52
CA ASN A 235 15.63 7.75 0.21
C ASN A 235 17.03 7.17 0.22
N ARG A 236 18.10 7.97 0.04
CA ARG A 236 19.48 7.49 0.21
C ARG A 236 19.69 6.94 1.62
N ASN A 237 19.13 7.59 2.63
CA ASN A 237 19.21 7.11 4.00
C ASN A 237 18.37 5.83 4.19
N TYR A 238 17.14 5.81 3.67
CA TYR A 238 16.22 4.68 3.86
C TYR A 238 16.67 3.42 3.12
N ARG A 239 17.34 3.56 1.97
CA ARG A 239 18.02 2.46 1.27
C ARG A 239 19.00 1.74 2.17
N THR A 240 19.82 2.47 2.94
CA THR A 240 20.80 1.86 3.87
C THR A 240 20.14 1.10 5.03
N TRP A 241 18.84 1.29 5.25
CA TRP A 241 18.10 0.55 6.29
C TRP A 241 17.46 -0.73 5.72
N GLY A 242 17.39 -0.86 4.39
CA GLY A 242 16.73 -1.97 3.69
C GLY A 242 15.37 -1.63 3.08
N SER A 243 15.08 -0.33 2.85
CA SER A 243 13.90 0.09 2.08
C SER A 243 14.04 -0.31 0.62
N GLU A 244 13.01 -0.95 0.06
CA GLU A 244 12.98 -1.44 -1.33
C GLU A 244 12.13 -0.55 -2.23
N VAL A 245 11.04 0.02 -1.68
CA VAL A 245 10.22 1.00 -2.38
C VAL A 245 10.62 2.40 -1.93
N TYR A 246 10.96 3.26 -2.89
CA TYR A 246 11.30 4.66 -2.64
C TYR A 246 10.11 5.57 -2.93
N GLN A 247 9.86 6.51 -2.02
CA GLN A 247 8.72 7.41 -2.09
C GLN A 247 9.19 8.87 -2.19
N CYS A 248 8.33 9.77 -2.64
CA CYS A 248 8.51 11.20 -2.43
C CYS A 248 7.14 11.88 -2.32
N HIS A 249 7.00 12.87 -1.45
CA HIS A 249 5.81 13.69 -1.35
C HIS A 249 6.12 15.09 -1.89
N LYS A 250 5.25 15.62 -2.74
CA LYS A 250 5.40 16.97 -3.30
C LYS A 250 4.18 17.80 -2.92
N ASN A 251 4.36 18.64 -1.91
CA ASN A 251 3.34 19.60 -1.47
C ASN A 251 3.64 20.93 -2.16
N PHE A 252 2.93 21.26 -3.23
CA PHE A 252 3.26 22.40 -4.10
C PHE A 252 2.73 23.76 -3.61
N ALA A 253 1.83 23.78 -2.63
CA ALA A 253 1.29 25.01 -2.07
C ALA A 253 2.26 25.60 -1.03
N HIS A 254 3.10 26.53 -1.48
CA HIS A 254 4.09 27.23 -0.64
C HIS A 254 3.79 28.73 -0.46
N THR A 255 2.73 29.26 -1.07
CA THR A 255 2.33 30.67 -0.93
C THR A 255 0.87 30.78 -0.49
N GLU A 256 0.58 31.78 0.35
CA GLU A 256 -0.76 32.04 0.92
C GLU A 256 -1.84 32.27 -0.16
N GLY A 257 -1.46 32.65 -1.39
CA GLY A 257 -2.40 32.91 -2.49
C GLY A 257 -2.86 31.69 -3.29
N GLN A 258 -2.58 30.47 -2.83
CA GLN A 258 -2.94 29.22 -3.54
C GLN A 258 -3.97 28.36 -2.79
N TYR A 259 -4.59 28.89 -1.73
CA TYR A 259 -5.70 28.26 -1.01
C TYR A 259 -7.01 29.03 -1.21
#